data_AF-A0A1I3P432-F1
#
_entry.id   AF-A0A1I3P432-F1
#
_cell.length_a   1.000
_cell.length_b   1.000
_cell.length_c   1.000
_cell.angle_alpha   90.00
_cell.angle_beta   90.00
_cell.angle_gamma   90.00
#
_symmetry.space_group_name_H-M   'P 1'
#
loop_
_entity.id
_entity.type
_entity.pdbx_description
1 polymer ?
#
loop_
_entity_poly.entity_id
_entity_poly.type
_entity_poly.pdbx_seq_one_letter_code
_entity_poly.pdbx_strand_id
1 'polypeptide(L)' 'MRLFRLLMRFSMYLLQSVIIGLSSGSFIALVYFGLLTDFDDKYKYLFFSLVGLGVAALLYYLTEKIKIKFSTLQ' A
#
# COMPACT_ATOMS: atom_id res chain seq x y z
N MET A 1 2.64 -27.72 10.52
CA MET A 1 1.54 -26.73 10.35
C MET A 1 1.62 -25.45 11.19
N ARG A 2 2.24 -25.42 12.39
CA ARG A 2 2.36 -24.17 13.19
C ARG A 2 3.31 -23.11 12.59
N LEU A 3 4.45 -23.53 12.04
CA LEU A 3 5.42 -22.64 11.38
C LEU A 3 4.85 -21.90 10.16
N PHE A 4 4.14 -22.61 9.27
CA PHE A 4 3.48 -22.00 8.11
C PHE A 4 2.45 -20.93 8.49
N ARG A 5 1.69 -21.14 9.57
CA ARG A 5 0.75 -20.13 10.10
C ARG A 5 1.46 -18.88 10.63
N LEU A 6 2.58 -19.07 11.31
CA LEU A 6 3.36 -17.96 11.86
C LEU A 6 4.02 -17.12 10.75
N LEU A 7 4.58 -17.80 9.74
CA LEU A 7 5.15 -17.16 8.55
C LEU A 7 4.09 -16.35 7.78
N MET A 8 2.88 -16.90 7.63
CA MET A 8 1.79 -16.22 6.93
C MET A 8 1.26 -15.00 7.70
N ARG A 9 1.22 -15.09 9.02
CA ARG A 9 0.85 -13.95 9.86
C ARG A 9 1.90 -12.84 9.76
N PHE A 10 3.19 -13.21 9.75
CA PHE A 10 4.29 -12.27 9.57
C PHE A 10 4.26 -11.60 8.19
N SER A 11 4.00 -12.35 7.12
CA SER A 11 3.88 -11.78 5.77
C SER A 11 2.68 -10.84 5.62
N MET A 12 1.56 -11.12 6.28
CA MET A 12 0.43 -10.18 6.33
C MET A 12 0.79 -8.87 7.03
N TYR A 13 1.51 -8.92 8.15
CA TYR A 13 1.96 -7.71 8.84
C TYR A 13 2.96 -6.90 8.02
N LEU A 14 3.87 -7.57 7.28
CA LEU A 14 4.78 -6.90 6.35
C LEU A 14 4.05 -6.23 5.19
N LEU A 15 3.03 -6.89 4.61
CA LEU A 15 2.21 -6.28 3.57
C LEU A 15 1.44 -5.07 4.09
N GLN A 16 0.89 -5.16 5.30
CA GLN A 16 0.19 -4.04 5.93
C GLN A 16 1.13 -2.86 6.21
N SER A 17 2.34 -3.09 6.69
CA SER A 17 3.30 -2.00 6.91
C SER A 17 3.70 -1.32 5.60
N VAL A 18 3.87 -2.08 4.51
CA VAL A 18 4.13 -1.54 3.17
C VAL A 18 2.94 -0.73 2.65
N ILE A 19 1.70 -1.20 2.82
CA ILE A 19 0.49 -0.46 2.41
C ILE A 19 0.39 0.87 3.16
N ILE A 20 0.65 0.86 4.48
CA ILE A 20 0.64 2.07 5.31
C ILE A 20 1.73 3.05 4.85
N GLY A 21 2.95 2.55 4.60
CA GLY A 21 4.07 3.37 4.13
C GLY A 21 3.83 3.98 2.75
N LEU A 22 3.28 3.22 1.80
CA LEU A 22 2.92 3.72 0.47
C LEU A 22 1.79 4.74 0.54
N SER A 23 0.77 4.49 1.36
CA SER A 23 -0.35 5.41 1.54
C SER A 23 0.09 6.73 2.16
N SER A 24 0.89 6.68 3.23
CA SER A 24 1.40 7.90 3.89
C SER A 24 2.36 8.67 3.00
N GLY A 25 3.29 7.99 2.30
CA GLY A 25 4.19 8.62 1.34
C GLY A 25 3.44 9.29 0.18
N SER A 26 2.39 8.66 -0.32
CA SER A 26 1.53 9.22 -1.38
C SER A 26 0.74 10.43 -0.90
N PHE A 27 0.25 10.40 0.36
CA PHE A 27 -0.43 11.53 0.96
C PHE A 27 0.50 12.73 1.16
N ILE A 28 1.72 12.47 1.64
CA ILE A 28 2.77 13.49 1.76
C ILE A 28 3.05 14.12 0.38
N ALA A 29 3.20 13.29 -0.67
CA ALA A 29 3.40 13.78 -2.03
C ALA A 29 2.23 14.66 -2.54
N LEU A 30 0.98 14.36 -2.17
CA LEU A 30 -0.18 15.22 -2.49
C LEU A 30 -0.17 16.54 -1.75
N VAL A 31 0.27 16.55 -0.49
CA VAL A 31 0.41 17.78 0.28
C VAL A 31 1.48 18.67 -0.37
N TYR A 32 2.64 18.09 -0.73
CA TYR A 32 3.67 18.83 -1.48
C TYR A 32 3.19 19.31 -2.84
N PHE A 33 2.41 18.51 -3.57
CA PHE A 33 1.74 18.93 -4.82
C PHE A 33 0.90 20.19 -4.63
N GLY A 34 0.12 20.27 -3.56
CA GLY A 34 -0.73 21.42 -3.26
C GLY A 34 0.05 22.69 -2.89
N LEU A 35 1.26 22.52 -2.33
CA LEU A 35 2.11 23.61 -1.85
C LEU A 35 3.10 24.14 -2.91
N LEU A 36 3.35 23.39 -3.98
CA LEU A 36 4.29 23.76 -5.03
C LEU A 36 3.70 24.80 -6.00
N THR A 37 4.47 25.85 -6.25
CA THR A 37 4.14 26.94 -7.18
C THR A 37 4.51 26.60 -8.62
N ASP A 38 5.56 25.81 -8.84
CA ASP A 38 6.03 25.39 -10.17
C ASP A 38 5.31 24.14 -10.67
N PHE A 39 4.79 24.23 -11.91
CA PHE A 39 3.94 23.20 -12.50
C PHE A 39 4.68 21.92 -12.89
N ASP A 40 5.94 22.01 -13.34
CA ASP A 40 6.72 20.85 -13.80
C ASP A 40 6.97 19.82 -12.70
N ASP A 41 7.22 20.27 -11.46
CA ASP A 41 7.39 19.37 -10.33
C ASP A 41 6.05 18.91 -9.77
N LYS A 42 5.02 19.75 -9.83
CA LYS A 42 3.63 19.40 -9.48
C LYS A 42 3.20 18.08 -10.14
N TYR A 43 3.28 17.97 -11.46
CA TYR A 43 2.77 16.77 -12.15
C TYR A 43 3.51 15.49 -11.74
N LYS A 44 4.80 15.58 -11.38
CA LYS A 44 5.58 14.44 -10.89
C LYS A 44 5.06 13.94 -9.53
N TYR A 45 4.80 14.85 -8.59
CA TYR A 45 4.26 14.49 -7.27
C TYR A 45 2.84 13.95 -7.34
N LEU A 46 2.00 14.51 -8.22
CA LEU A 46 0.66 14.00 -8.46
C LEU A 46 0.69 12.57 -9.02
N PHE A 47 1.54 12.32 -10.02
CA PHE A 47 1.70 11.00 -10.61
C PHE A 47 2.22 9.98 -9.58
N PHE A 48 3.24 10.36 -8.80
CA PHE A 48 3.78 9.51 -7.75
C PHE A 48 2.71 9.14 -6.71
N SER A 49 1.88 10.09 -6.30
CA SER A 49 0.80 9.81 -5.35
C SER A 49 -0.29 8.93 -5.92
N LEU A 50 -0.76 9.20 -7.14
CA LEU A 50 -1.79 8.38 -7.79
C LEU A 50 -1.31 6.94 -7.98
N VAL A 51 -0.07 6.77 -8.45
CA VAL A 51 0.53 5.45 -8.61
C VAL A 51 0.72 4.76 -7.26
N GLY A 52 1.24 5.47 -6.25
CA GLY A 52 1.46 4.92 -4.91
C GLY A 52 0.16 4.47 -4.22
N LEU A 53 -0.91 5.26 -4.33
CA LEU A 53 -2.24 4.89 -3.84
C LEU A 53 -2.83 3.72 -4.63
N GLY A 54 -2.66 3.70 -5.96
CA GLY A 54 -3.11 2.60 -6.80
C GLY A 54 -2.43 1.27 -6.45
N VAL A 55 -1.11 1.28 -6.23
CA VAL A 55 -0.36 0.10 -5.80
C VAL A 55 -0.76 -0.32 -4.39
N ALA A 56 -0.95 0.62 -3.46
CA ALA A 56 -1.40 0.32 -2.10
C ALA A 56 -2.78 -0.36 -2.09
N ALA A 57 -3.73 0.14 -2.90
CA ALA A 57 -5.06 -0.44 -3.03
C ALA A 57 -5.01 -1.87 -3.63
N LEU A 58 -4.16 -2.08 -4.64
CA LEU A 58 -3.98 -3.41 -5.25
C LEU A 58 -3.37 -4.40 -4.26
N LEU A 59 -2.35 -3.99 -3.52
CA LEU A 59 -1.74 -4.81 -2.47
C LEU A 59 -2.73 -5.13 -1.34
N TYR A 60 -3.56 -4.17 -0.95
CA TYR A 60 -4.62 -4.39 0.01
C TYR A 60 -5.63 -5.44 -0.48
N TYR A 61 -6.12 -5.29 -1.72
CA TYR A 61 -7.05 -6.24 -2.33
C TYR A 61 -6.48 -7.66 -2.41
N LEU A 62 -5.22 -7.81 -2.81
CA LEU A 62 -4.53 -9.10 -2.83
C LEU A 62 -4.42 -9.69 -1.42
N THR A 63 -4.10 -8.86 -0.42
CA THR A 63 -4.00 -9.28 0.98
C THR A 63 -5.35 -9.78 1.51
N GLU A 64 -6.45 -9.10 1.19
CA GLU A 64 -7.80 -9.54 1.55
C GLU A 64 -8.19 -10.85 0.85
N LYS A 65 -7.91 -10.99 -0.45
CA LYS A 65 -8.14 -12.23 -1.21
C LYS A 65 -7.40 -13.42 -0.58
N ILE A 66 -6.15 -13.22 -0.19
CA ILE A 66 -5.33 -14.25 0.46
C ILE A 66 -5.91 -14.61 1.84
N LYS A 67 -6.35 -13.60 2.62
CA LYS A 67 -6.98 -13.81 3.92
C LYS A 67 -8.27 -14.60 3.82
N ILE A 68 -9.14 -14.28 2.86
CA ILE A 68 -10.39 -15.01 2.61
C ILE A 68 -10.10 -16.47 2.25
N LYS A 69 -9.22 -16.70 1.25
CA LYS A 69 -8.89 -18.06 0.80
C LYS A 69 -8.31 -18.91 1.93
N PHE A 70 -7.49 -18.32 2.80
CA PHE A 70 -6.94 -19.02 3.96
C PHE A 70 -7.99 -19.31 5.04
N SER A 71 -8.92 -18.38 5.28
CA SER A 71 -10.02 -18.58 6.24
C SER A 71 -11.03 -19.64 5.79
N THR A 72 -11.19 -19.86 4.47
CA THR A 72 -12.08 -20.91 3.93
C THR A 72 -11.40 -22.30 3.90
N LEU A 73 -10.08 -22.35 4.00
CA LEU A 73 -9.26 -23.58 4.04
C LEU A 73 -9.05 -24.10 5.47
N GLN A 74 -9.56 -23.37 6.47
CA GLN A 74 -9.51 -23.70 7.89
C GLN A 74 -10.83 -24.34 8.33
#